data_AF-A0A951GEX1-F1
#
_entry.id   AF-A0A951GEX1-F1
#
_cell.length_a   1.000
_cell.length_b   1.000
_cell.length_c   1.000
_cell.angle_alpha   90.00
_cell.angle_beta   90.00
_cell.angle_gamma   90.00
#
_symmetry.space_group_name_H-M   'P 1'
#
loop_
_entity.id
_entity.type
_entity.pdbx_description
1 polymer ?
#
loop_
_entity_poly.entity_id
_entity_poly.type
_entity_poly.pdbx_seq_one_letter_code
_entity_poly.pdbx_strand_id
1 'polypeptide(L)'
;MNTDVAEAEAPEQLVARFLCGYHKIWQNYFPGLNKRAHWHVMFSARCSPPEGVSCRSIHRTLYGLYGTDIRTCIERIRDCENDGFVRVLDASGEPSPASPACLVGATDKLREAFDGHCRETFGDLCGAFGDGKSSRSPDIDCDHPTISAMLSFFNAYDQKWRETCELVVRQKGLTPAYANDAMDHLVTYQYWAIVMLLWSASRFGSGRPDAPALVIDEINSRMWDALRLGHLAIKERVSNLIRWGFFAEQTIKKHKAVALTPVAGSAISESLSETKPILHDLYAKLAPREAAA
;
A
#
# COMPACT_ATOMS: atom_id res chain seq x y z
N MET A 1 14.60 2.07 -30.13
CA MET A 1 15.87 1.60 -29.55
C MET A 1 16.10 2.38 -28.26
N ASN A 2 15.57 1.88 -27.14
CA ASN A 2 15.73 2.42 -25.78
C ASN A 2 15.28 1.37 -24.73
N THR A 3 15.53 0.09 -25.03
CA THR A 3 15.15 -1.07 -24.22
C THR A 3 16.14 -1.36 -23.07
N ASP A 4 17.33 -0.74 -23.09
CA ASP A 4 18.45 -1.12 -22.19
C ASP A 4 18.36 -0.60 -20.75
N VAL A 5 17.52 0.38 -20.42
CA VAL A 5 17.52 0.97 -19.06
C VAL A 5 16.59 0.22 -18.10
N ALA A 6 15.47 -0.31 -18.58
CA ALA A 6 14.56 -1.13 -17.77
C ALA A 6 15.08 -2.57 -17.57
N GLU A 7 15.94 -3.05 -18.47
CA GLU A 7 16.60 -4.36 -18.35
C GLU A 7 17.76 -4.37 -17.35
N ALA A 8 18.29 -3.21 -16.95
CA ALA A 8 19.42 -3.11 -16.02
C ALA A 8 19.03 -2.96 -14.53
N GLU A 9 17.77 -2.63 -14.22
CA GLU A 9 17.29 -2.49 -12.84
C GLU A 9 16.88 -3.85 -12.25
N ALA A 10 17.31 -4.14 -11.01
CA ALA A 10 16.94 -5.39 -10.35
C ALA A 10 15.41 -5.48 -10.17
N PRO A 11 14.79 -6.67 -10.37
CA PRO A 11 13.34 -6.86 -10.28
C PRO A 11 12.68 -6.21 -9.07
N GLU A 12 13.29 -6.39 -7.90
CA GLU A 12 12.83 -5.88 -6.62
C GLU A 12 12.86 -4.35 -6.53
N GLN A 13 13.83 -3.69 -7.16
CA GLN A 13 13.97 -2.23 -7.15
C GLN A 13 12.88 -1.56 -7.99
N LEU A 14 12.56 -2.12 -9.16
CA LEU A 14 11.47 -1.65 -10.02
C LEU A 14 10.13 -1.68 -9.27
N VAL A 15 9.80 -2.82 -8.64
CA VAL A 15 8.55 -2.99 -7.88
C VAL A 15 8.53 -2.07 -6.66
N ALA A 16 9.62 -1.99 -5.91
CA ALA A 16 9.72 -1.10 -4.75
C ALA A 16 9.52 0.38 -5.12
N ARG A 17 10.09 0.81 -6.24
CA ARG A 17 9.95 2.17 -6.77
C ARG A 17 8.50 2.46 -7.15
N PHE A 18 7.85 1.56 -7.90
CA PHE A 18 6.44 1.68 -8.26
C PHE A 18 5.54 1.75 -7.02
N LEU A 19 5.71 0.86 -6.04
CA LEU A 19 4.89 0.87 -4.83
C LEU A 19 5.10 2.15 -3.98
N CYS A 20 6.33 2.65 -3.93
CA CYS A 20 6.62 3.94 -3.30
C CYS A 20 5.95 5.11 -4.04
N GLY A 21 5.96 5.08 -5.37
CA GLY A 21 5.27 6.05 -6.23
C GLY A 21 3.76 6.02 -6.04
N TYR A 22 3.16 4.84 -6.18
CA TYR A 22 1.76 4.57 -5.92
C TYR A 22 1.28 5.13 -4.58
N HIS A 23 2.04 4.93 -3.51
CA HIS A 23 1.57 5.44 -2.22
C HIS A 23 1.53 6.98 -2.16
N LYS A 24 2.49 7.67 -2.78
CA LYS A 24 2.46 9.14 -2.87
C LYS A 24 1.23 9.59 -3.66
N ILE A 25 0.93 8.89 -4.76
CA ILE A 25 -0.27 9.12 -5.56
C ILE A 25 -1.51 8.94 -4.67
N TRP A 26 -1.64 7.84 -3.93
CA TRP A 26 -2.75 7.62 -3.00
C TRP A 26 -2.89 8.77 -1.99
N GLN A 27 -1.81 9.21 -1.35
CA GLN A 27 -1.85 10.30 -0.38
C GLN A 27 -2.25 11.65 -0.98
N ASN A 28 -1.93 11.90 -2.25
CA ASN A 28 -2.32 13.12 -2.94
C ASN A 28 -3.84 13.22 -3.11
N TYR A 29 -4.50 12.11 -3.43
CA TYR A 29 -5.96 12.07 -3.64
C TYR A 29 -6.75 11.77 -2.37
N PHE A 30 -6.19 11.00 -1.44
CA PHE A 30 -6.87 10.49 -0.24
C PHE A 30 -6.03 10.73 1.04
N PRO A 31 -5.74 12.00 1.38
CA PRO A 31 -4.85 12.33 2.49
C PRO A 31 -5.44 11.82 3.82
N GLY A 32 -4.64 11.06 4.58
CA GLY A 32 -5.05 10.52 5.89
C GLY A 32 -5.75 9.15 5.82
N LEU A 33 -6.23 8.72 4.64
CA LEU A 33 -6.88 7.44 4.45
C LEU A 33 -5.88 6.32 4.13
N ASN A 34 -4.90 6.09 5.01
CA ASN A 34 -3.72 5.25 4.75
C ASN A 34 -3.83 3.79 5.21
N LYS A 35 -5.02 3.32 5.57
CA LYS A 35 -5.27 1.92 5.97
C LYS A 35 -5.81 1.16 4.77
N ARG A 36 -5.36 -0.09 4.60
CA ARG A 36 -5.88 -1.00 3.56
C ARG A 36 -7.41 -1.10 3.57
N ALA A 37 -8.01 -1.07 4.76
CA ALA A 37 -9.47 -1.07 4.87
C ALA A 37 -10.15 0.17 4.23
N HIS A 38 -9.54 1.36 4.28
CA HIS A 38 -10.08 2.53 3.58
C HIS A 38 -10.05 2.31 2.07
N TRP A 39 -8.95 1.76 1.56
CA TRP A 39 -8.80 1.45 0.15
C TRP A 39 -9.94 0.55 -0.36
N HIS A 40 -10.23 -0.55 0.35
CA HIS A 40 -11.35 -1.44 0.01
C HIS A 40 -12.73 -0.76 0.09
N VAL A 41 -12.96 0.12 1.06
CA VAL A 41 -14.20 0.92 1.14
C VAL A 41 -14.35 1.79 -0.12
N MET A 42 -13.29 2.51 -0.49
CA MET A 42 -13.28 3.43 -1.63
C MET A 42 -13.47 2.69 -2.96
N PHE A 43 -12.77 1.57 -3.16
CA PHE A 43 -12.93 0.70 -4.34
C PHE A 43 -14.35 0.13 -4.40
N SER A 44 -14.86 -0.39 -3.28
CA SER A 44 -16.21 -0.95 -3.24
C SER A 44 -17.25 0.11 -3.57
N ALA A 45 -17.16 1.30 -2.97
CA ALA A 45 -18.10 2.39 -3.25
C ALA A 45 -18.00 2.89 -4.71
N ARG A 46 -16.79 3.02 -5.25
CA ARG A 46 -16.55 3.51 -6.62
C ARG A 46 -17.03 2.54 -7.70
N CYS A 47 -16.91 1.24 -7.48
CA CYS A 47 -17.33 0.20 -8.43
C CYS A 47 -18.80 -0.20 -8.30
N SER A 48 -19.50 0.31 -7.29
CA SER A 48 -20.87 -0.09 -7.03
C SER A 48 -21.89 0.69 -7.87
N PRO A 49 -23.09 0.10 -8.06
CA PRO A 49 -24.23 0.82 -8.61
C PRO A 49 -24.55 2.12 -7.84
N PRO A 50 -25.34 3.04 -8.42
CA PRO A 50 -25.73 4.30 -7.78
C PRO A 50 -26.36 4.14 -6.39
N GLU A 51 -27.04 3.02 -6.14
CA GLU A 51 -27.67 2.64 -4.88
C GLU A 51 -26.64 2.33 -3.77
N GLY A 52 -25.38 2.10 -4.14
CA GLY A 52 -24.27 1.83 -3.22
C GLY A 52 -24.11 0.34 -2.89
N VAL A 53 -23.14 0.07 -2.02
CA VAL A 53 -22.81 -1.28 -1.55
C VAL A 53 -23.13 -1.43 -0.08
N SER A 54 -23.68 -2.59 0.31
CA SER A 54 -23.95 -2.84 1.72
C SER A 54 -22.67 -2.90 2.55
N CYS A 55 -22.70 -2.31 3.75
CA CYS A 55 -21.62 -2.38 4.73
C CYS A 55 -21.20 -3.84 5.03
N ARG A 56 -22.16 -4.77 5.08
CA ARG A 56 -21.89 -6.20 5.27
C ARG A 56 -21.10 -6.83 4.12
N SER A 57 -21.29 -6.37 2.89
CA SER A 57 -20.52 -6.85 1.74
C SER A 57 -19.06 -6.41 1.86
N ILE A 58 -18.83 -5.12 2.14
CA ILE A 58 -17.48 -4.59 2.40
C ILE A 58 -16.82 -5.35 3.57
N HIS A 59 -17.55 -5.51 4.68
CA HIS A 59 -17.05 -6.25 5.84
C HIS A 59 -16.69 -7.69 5.51
N ARG A 60 -17.45 -8.40 4.68
CA ARG A 60 -17.11 -9.79 4.29
C ARG A 60 -15.76 -9.85 3.60
N THR A 61 -15.46 -8.89 2.72
CA THR A 61 -14.15 -8.76 2.06
C THR A 61 -13.05 -8.46 3.08
N LEU A 62 -13.25 -7.46 3.94
CA LEU A 62 -12.25 -7.07 4.94
C LEU A 62 -11.99 -8.17 5.99
N TYR A 63 -13.02 -8.88 6.41
CA TYR A 63 -12.91 -10.01 7.32
C TYR A 63 -12.15 -11.16 6.67
N GLY A 64 -12.44 -11.47 5.40
CA GLY A 64 -11.72 -12.51 4.66
C GLY A 64 -10.23 -12.20 4.46
N LEU A 65 -9.89 -10.94 4.18
CA LEU A 65 -8.49 -10.54 3.90
C LEU A 65 -7.68 -10.25 5.17
N TYR A 66 -8.31 -9.63 6.17
CA TYR A 66 -7.59 -9.03 7.30
C TYR A 66 -8.16 -9.45 8.66
N GLY A 67 -9.22 -10.27 8.72
CA GLY A 67 -9.91 -10.59 9.97
C GLY A 67 -10.57 -9.37 10.63
N THR A 68 -10.79 -8.29 9.88
CA THR A 68 -11.35 -7.05 10.40
C THR A 68 -12.78 -7.25 10.86
N ASP A 69 -13.06 -6.90 12.11
CA ASP A 69 -14.41 -6.98 12.68
C ASP A 69 -15.34 -5.88 12.12
N ILE A 70 -16.64 -6.08 12.28
CA ILE A 70 -17.67 -5.17 11.74
C ILE A 70 -17.60 -3.76 12.34
N ARG A 71 -17.20 -3.61 13.60
CA ARG A 71 -17.08 -2.29 14.25
C ARG A 71 -15.93 -1.52 13.62
N THR A 72 -14.79 -2.17 13.45
CA THR A 72 -13.65 -1.57 12.75
C THR A 72 -14.04 -1.22 11.31
N CYS A 73 -14.77 -2.07 10.59
CA CYS A 73 -15.28 -1.76 9.24
C CYS A 73 -16.15 -0.48 9.24
N ILE A 74 -17.07 -0.34 10.20
CA ILE A 74 -17.93 0.84 10.33
C ILE A 74 -17.11 2.09 10.62
N GLU A 75 -16.09 2.01 11.47
CA GLU A 75 -15.17 3.12 11.74
C GLU A 75 -14.47 3.58 10.46
N ARG A 76 -14.00 2.65 9.61
CA ARG A 76 -13.35 2.99 8.32
C ARG A 76 -14.31 3.62 7.32
N ILE A 77 -15.58 3.20 7.32
CA ILE A 77 -16.62 3.84 6.50
C ILE A 77 -16.85 5.28 6.99
N ARG A 78 -16.93 5.50 8.31
CA ARG A 78 -17.05 6.85 8.88
C ARG A 78 -15.85 7.72 8.56
N ASP A 79 -14.63 7.18 8.61
CA ASP A 79 -13.42 7.92 8.21
C ASP A 79 -13.56 8.42 6.76
N CYS A 80 -14.02 7.57 5.83
CA CYS A 80 -14.24 7.94 4.42
C CYS A 80 -15.42 8.92 4.23
N GLU A 81 -16.48 8.80 5.04
CA GLU A 81 -17.65 9.68 5.03
C GLU A 81 -17.29 11.09 5.53
N ASN A 82 -16.52 11.18 6.62
CA ASN A 82 -16.05 12.44 7.19
C ASN A 82 -15.20 13.24 6.19
N ASP A 83 -14.43 12.54 5.36
CA ASP A 83 -13.65 13.15 4.29
C ASP A 83 -14.49 13.45 3.02
N GLY A 84 -15.78 13.11 3.01
CA GLY A 84 -16.74 13.44 1.95
C GLY A 84 -16.64 12.56 0.70
N PHE A 85 -15.93 11.43 0.77
CA PHE A 85 -15.78 10.52 -0.37
C PHE A 85 -16.95 9.53 -0.50
N VAL A 86 -17.58 9.18 0.60
CA VAL A 86 -18.76 8.30 0.58
C VAL A 86 -19.93 8.95 1.28
N ARG A 87 -21.14 8.52 0.90
CA ARG A 87 -22.38 8.79 1.64
C ARG A 87 -22.82 7.49 2.29
N VAL A 88 -23.25 7.58 3.54
CA VAL A 88 -23.91 6.48 4.22
C VAL A 88 -25.41 6.64 4.13
N LEU A 89 -26.06 5.63 3.56
CA LEU A 89 -27.49 5.64 3.25
C LEU A 89 -28.20 4.49 3.97
N ASP A 90 -29.48 4.67 4.27
CA ASP A 90 -30.36 3.56 4.66
C ASP A 90 -30.91 2.82 3.42
N ALA A 91 -31.83 1.88 3.65
CA ALA A 91 -32.44 1.09 2.59
C ALA A 91 -33.36 1.91 1.66
N SER A 92 -33.83 3.08 2.10
CA SER A 92 -34.58 4.04 1.29
C SER A 92 -33.69 4.99 0.48
N GLY A 93 -32.38 4.96 0.69
CA GLY A 93 -31.45 5.87 0.04
C GLY A 93 -31.30 7.22 0.75
N GLU A 94 -31.82 7.35 1.96
CA GLU A 94 -31.71 8.57 2.77
C GLU A 94 -30.45 8.54 3.65
N PRO A 95 -29.84 9.70 3.97
CA PRO A 95 -28.67 9.77 4.84
C PRO A 95 -28.92 9.09 6.21
N SER A 96 -28.01 8.22 6.62
CA SER A 96 -28.14 7.46 7.87
C SER A 96 -26.79 7.29 8.56
N PRO A 97 -26.75 7.16 9.90
CA PRO A 97 -25.53 6.75 10.59
C PRO A 97 -24.98 5.41 10.09
N ALA A 98 -23.65 5.29 10.03
CA ALA A 98 -22.99 4.04 9.67
C ALA A 98 -23.32 2.91 10.65
N SER A 99 -23.85 1.82 10.10
CA SER A 99 -24.33 0.64 10.80
C SER A 99 -24.14 -0.61 9.92
N PRO A 100 -24.26 -1.83 10.46
CA PRO A 100 -24.17 -3.04 9.64
C PRO A 100 -25.25 -3.16 8.54
N ALA A 101 -26.31 -2.36 8.59
CA ALA A 101 -27.42 -2.39 7.64
C ALA A 101 -27.36 -1.26 6.60
N CYS A 102 -26.40 -0.34 6.70
CA CYS A 102 -26.32 0.78 5.76
C CYS A 102 -25.79 0.37 4.38
N LEU A 103 -26.08 1.22 3.41
CA LEU A 103 -25.49 1.27 2.09
C LEU A 103 -24.40 2.36 2.08
N VAL A 104 -23.35 2.13 1.30
CA VAL A 104 -22.23 3.05 1.11
C VAL A 104 -22.19 3.43 -0.36
N GLY A 105 -22.55 4.67 -0.67
CA GLY A 105 -22.58 5.21 -2.02
C GLY A 105 -21.42 6.14 -2.30
N ALA A 106 -20.90 6.13 -3.53
CA ALA A 106 -19.89 7.09 -3.97
C ALA A 106 -20.45 8.52 -4.06
N THR A 107 -19.64 9.50 -3.67
CA THR A 107 -19.85 10.93 -4.03
C THR A 107 -19.18 11.27 -5.34
N ASP A 108 -19.52 12.43 -5.92
CA ASP A 108 -18.81 12.95 -7.10
C ASP A 108 -17.33 13.23 -6.79
N LYS A 109 -17.04 13.69 -5.56
CA LYS A 109 -15.68 13.86 -5.06
C LYS A 109 -14.88 12.56 -5.10
N LEU A 110 -15.47 11.43 -4.70
CA LEU A 110 -14.82 10.13 -4.84
C LEU A 110 -14.58 9.77 -6.30
N ARG A 111 -15.58 9.95 -7.17
CA ARG A 111 -15.41 9.60 -8.60
C ARG A 111 -14.26 10.38 -9.22
N GLU A 112 -14.23 11.69 -9.05
CA GLU A 112 -13.18 12.55 -9.59
C GLU A 112 -11.79 12.21 -9.03
N ALA A 113 -11.67 12.13 -7.70
CA ALA A 113 -10.40 11.85 -7.05
C ALA A 113 -9.87 10.44 -7.40
N PHE A 114 -10.75 9.45 -7.48
CA PHE A 114 -10.37 8.08 -7.80
C PHE A 114 -9.93 7.93 -9.26
N ASP A 115 -10.62 8.59 -10.18
CA ASP A 115 -10.26 8.57 -11.60
C ASP A 115 -8.93 9.32 -11.84
N GLY A 116 -8.66 10.39 -11.09
CA GLY A 116 -7.34 11.05 -11.05
C GLY A 116 -6.24 10.10 -10.55
N HIS A 117 -6.48 9.46 -9.40
CA HIS A 117 -5.59 8.45 -8.82
C HIS A 117 -5.27 7.30 -9.79
N CYS A 118 -6.27 6.76 -10.49
CA CYS A 118 -6.09 5.67 -11.45
C CYS A 118 -5.21 6.10 -12.63
N ARG A 119 -5.47 7.27 -13.22
CA ARG A 119 -4.67 7.80 -14.34
C ARG A 119 -3.22 8.05 -13.95
N GLU A 120 -2.98 8.63 -12.77
CA GLU A 120 -1.62 8.89 -12.29
C GLU A 120 -0.88 7.60 -11.95
N THR A 121 -1.56 6.62 -11.33
CA THR A 121 -0.99 5.29 -11.06
C THR A 121 -0.60 4.57 -12.34
N PHE A 122 -1.44 4.66 -13.38
CA PHE A 122 -1.12 4.07 -14.67
C PHE A 122 0.03 4.79 -15.36
N GLY A 123 0.11 6.12 -15.24
CA GLY A 123 1.28 6.90 -15.70
C GLY A 123 2.59 6.44 -15.05
N ASP A 124 2.59 6.21 -13.74
CA ASP A 124 3.75 5.69 -13.01
C ASP A 124 4.09 4.25 -13.41
N LEU A 125 3.08 3.41 -13.67
CA LEU A 125 3.24 2.05 -14.18
C LEU A 125 3.93 2.02 -15.55
N CYS A 126 3.45 2.82 -16.51
CA CYS A 126 4.09 2.97 -17.82
C CYS A 126 5.53 3.49 -17.70
N GLY A 127 5.76 4.46 -16.79
CA GLY A 127 7.09 4.97 -16.49
C GLY A 127 8.04 3.89 -15.95
N ALA A 128 7.54 2.98 -15.10
CA ALA A 128 8.31 1.87 -14.55
C ALA A 128 8.77 0.87 -15.64
N PHE A 129 7.98 0.66 -16.69
CA PHE A 129 8.31 -0.24 -17.81
C PHE A 129 8.99 0.45 -19.00
N GLY A 130 9.28 1.75 -18.93
CA GLY A 130 10.09 2.44 -19.94
C GLY A 130 9.31 3.03 -21.12
N ASP A 131 7.98 3.11 -21.05
CA ASP A 131 7.11 3.74 -22.08
C ASP A 131 7.16 5.27 -22.09
N GLY A 132 8.19 5.86 -21.48
CA GLY A 132 8.32 7.27 -21.13
C GLY A 132 8.45 8.29 -22.28
N LYS A 133 7.86 8.03 -23.46
CA LYS A 133 7.86 8.99 -24.60
C LYS A 133 6.48 9.35 -25.15
N SER A 134 5.39 8.98 -24.49
CA SER A 134 4.11 9.67 -24.69
C SER A 134 3.98 10.77 -23.64
N SER A 135 4.29 12.02 -24.02
CA SER A 135 3.98 13.22 -23.25
C SER A 135 2.47 13.51 -23.16
N ARG A 136 1.63 12.55 -23.56
CA ARG A 136 0.19 12.55 -23.29
C ARG A 136 -0.05 11.60 -22.12
N SER A 137 -0.66 12.12 -21.06
CA SER A 137 -1.31 11.28 -20.05
C SER A 137 -2.07 10.18 -20.78
N PRO A 138 -1.82 8.89 -20.49
CA PRO A 138 -2.55 7.82 -21.14
C PRO A 138 -4.04 8.07 -20.96
N ASP A 139 -4.77 8.05 -22.08
CA ASP A 139 -6.23 8.16 -22.09
C ASP A 139 -6.78 6.80 -21.66
N ILE A 140 -6.69 6.53 -20.35
CA ILE A 140 -7.23 5.32 -19.74
C ILE A 140 -8.63 5.61 -19.23
N ASP A 141 -9.59 4.88 -19.77
CA ASP A 141 -10.94 4.85 -19.24
C ASP A 141 -10.91 4.20 -17.86
N CYS A 142 -11.28 4.95 -16.81
CA CYS A 142 -11.39 4.46 -15.43
C CYS A 142 -12.69 3.65 -15.25
N ASP A 143 -12.84 2.65 -16.11
CA ASP A 143 -13.96 1.73 -16.18
C ASP A 143 -13.81 0.57 -15.18
N HIS A 144 -14.85 -0.26 -15.08
CA HIS A 144 -14.86 -1.37 -14.13
C HIS A 144 -13.73 -2.39 -14.39
N PRO A 145 -13.43 -2.82 -15.64
CA PRO A 145 -12.25 -3.64 -15.95
C PRO A 145 -10.93 -3.06 -15.44
N THR A 146 -10.66 -1.78 -15.68
CA THR A 146 -9.43 -1.09 -15.26
C THR A 146 -9.30 -1.10 -13.74
N ILE A 147 -10.34 -0.66 -13.04
CA ILE A 147 -10.35 -0.60 -11.58
C ILE A 147 -10.21 -2.03 -10.99
N SER A 148 -10.87 -3.02 -11.59
CA SER A 148 -10.75 -4.42 -11.18
C SER A 148 -9.34 -4.96 -11.36
N ALA A 149 -8.64 -4.62 -12.45
CA ALA A 149 -7.26 -5.06 -12.68
C ALA A 149 -6.30 -4.47 -11.62
N MET A 150 -6.43 -3.18 -11.32
CA MET A 150 -5.67 -2.53 -10.24
C MET A 150 -5.97 -3.18 -8.88
N LEU A 151 -7.25 -3.40 -8.56
CA LEU A 151 -7.69 -4.05 -7.33
C LEU A 151 -7.07 -5.45 -7.18
N SER A 152 -7.08 -6.24 -8.25
CA SER A 152 -6.47 -7.57 -8.26
C SER A 152 -4.96 -7.54 -8.02
N PHE A 153 -4.23 -6.60 -8.65
CA PHE A 153 -2.80 -6.44 -8.42
C PHE A 153 -2.50 -6.14 -6.94
N PHE A 154 -3.15 -5.12 -6.38
CA PHE A 154 -2.89 -4.72 -4.99
C PHE A 154 -3.32 -5.78 -3.97
N ASN A 155 -4.40 -6.53 -4.22
CA ASN A 155 -4.77 -7.66 -3.38
C ASN A 155 -3.70 -8.77 -3.41
N ALA A 156 -3.17 -9.08 -4.59
CA ALA A 156 -2.11 -10.09 -4.72
C ALA A 156 -0.81 -9.62 -4.04
N TYR A 157 -0.44 -8.35 -4.21
CA TYR A 157 0.70 -7.76 -3.51
C TYR A 157 0.48 -7.75 -1.99
N ASP A 158 -0.69 -7.36 -1.53
CA ASP A 158 -1.02 -7.29 -0.10
C ASP A 158 -0.94 -8.66 0.57
N GLN A 159 -1.33 -9.72 -0.14
CA GLN A 159 -1.19 -11.10 0.29
C GLN A 159 0.29 -11.50 0.40
N LYS A 160 1.11 -11.21 -0.62
CA LYS A 160 2.57 -11.45 -0.56
C LYS A 160 3.23 -10.69 0.58
N TRP A 161 2.85 -9.44 0.80
CA TRP A 161 3.33 -8.65 1.94
C TRP A 161 2.94 -9.29 3.28
N ARG A 162 1.70 -9.75 3.41
CA ARG A 162 1.22 -10.44 4.62
C ARG A 162 2.02 -11.71 4.90
N GLU A 163 2.23 -12.54 3.89
CA GLU A 163 3.05 -13.77 3.98
C GLU A 163 4.50 -13.45 4.38
N THR A 164 5.06 -12.38 3.80
CA THR A 164 6.40 -11.88 4.15
C THR A 164 6.48 -11.48 5.62
N CYS A 165 5.50 -10.72 6.10
CA CYS A 165 5.41 -10.32 7.50
C CYS A 165 5.29 -11.53 8.44
N GLU A 166 4.42 -12.49 8.12
CA GLU A 166 4.25 -13.71 8.89
C GLU A 166 5.53 -14.52 8.97
N LEU A 167 6.29 -14.62 7.87
CA LEU A 167 7.57 -15.31 7.84
C LEU A 167 8.58 -14.66 8.79
N VAL A 168 8.74 -13.35 8.73
CA VAL A 168 9.68 -12.60 9.60
C VAL A 168 9.28 -12.74 11.07
N VAL A 169 8.00 -12.56 11.39
CA VAL A 169 7.45 -12.68 12.75
C VAL A 169 7.59 -14.10 13.29
N ARG A 170 7.34 -15.12 12.47
CA ARG A 170 7.49 -16.53 12.87
C ARG A 170 8.95 -16.86 13.18
N GLN A 171 9.89 -16.40 12.37
CA GLN A 171 11.32 -16.61 12.62
C GLN A 171 11.82 -15.89 13.88
N LYS A 172 11.17 -14.79 14.28
CA LYS A 172 11.45 -14.12 15.56
C LYS A 172 11.03 -14.95 16.77
N GLY A 173 10.13 -15.92 16.62
CA GLY A 173 9.66 -16.78 17.71
C GLY A 173 8.75 -16.06 18.71
N LEU A 174 7.93 -15.11 18.25
CA LEU A 174 6.98 -14.40 19.11
C LEU A 174 5.87 -15.33 19.62
N THR A 175 5.30 -14.99 20.78
CA THR A 175 4.07 -15.64 21.24
C THR A 175 2.90 -15.29 20.32
N PRO A 176 1.82 -16.09 20.27
CA PRO A 176 0.67 -15.82 19.40
C PRO A 176 0.06 -14.42 19.60
N ALA A 177 0.01 -13.93 20.84
CA ALA A 177 -0.51 -12.59 21.13
C ALA A 177 0.34 -11.48 20.50
N TYR A 178 1.67 -11.57 20.59
CA TYR A 178 2.57 -10.59 19.97
C TYR A 178 2.66 -10.73 18.45
N ALA A 179 2.45 -11.94 17.93
CA ALA A 179 2.36 -12.17 16.50
C ALA A 179 1.10 -11.52 15.92
N ASN A 180 -0.05 -11.70 16.57
CA ASN A 180 -1.31 -11.06 16.16
C ASN A 180 -1.20 -9.52 16.22
N ASP A 181 -0.66 -8.98 17.32
CA ASP A 181 -0.37 -7.54 17.44
C ASP A 181 0.52 -7.03 16.31
N ALA A 182 1.56 -7.78 15.91
CA ALA A 182 2.40 -7.41 14.77
C ALA A 182 1.59 -7.34 13.47
N MET A 183 0.78 -8.36 13.19
CA MET A 183 0.01 -8.45 11.95
C MET A 183 -1.05 -7.35 11.83
N ASP A 184 -1.66 -6.93 12.94
CA ASP A 184 -2.64 -5.83 12.97
C ASP A 184 -2.01 -4.47 12.57
N HIS A 185 -0.71 -4.30 12.79
CA HIS A 185 0.00 -3.05 12.55
C HIS A 185 0.78 -3.03 11.23
N LEU A 186 1.38 -4.16 10.83
CA LEU A 186 2.21 -4.29 9.64
C LEU A 186 1.43 -4.10 8.33
N VAL A 187 0.10 -4.14 8.37
CA VAL A 187 -0.80 -3.81 7.26
C VAL A 187 -0.92 -2.31 6.98
N THR A 188 -0.39 -1.46 7.87
CA THR A 188 -0.50 0.00 7.70
C THR A 188 0.71 0.55 6.94
N TYR A 189 0.47 1.61 6.16
CA TYR A 189 1.54 2.26 5.39
C TYR A 189 2.72 2.74 6.24
N GLN A 190 2.46 3.20 7.47
CA GLN A 190 3.51 3.75 8.33
C GLN A 190 4.63 2.74 8.58
N TYR A 191 4.28 1.50 8.89
CA TYR A 191 5.26 0.44 9.09
C TYR A 191 5.91 0.03 7.77
N TRP A 192 5.12 -0.12 6.72
CA TRP A 192 5.63 -0.43 5.38
C TRP A 192 6.68 0.59 4.92
N ALA A 193 6.40 1.90 5.06
CA ALA A 193 7.29 2.97 4.62
C ALA A 193 8.62 2.97 5.37
N ILE A 194 8.58 2.77 6.70
CA ILE A 194 9.79 2.69 7.53
C ILE A 194 10.61 1.45 7.17
N VAL A 195 9.95 0.30 6.93
CA VAL A 195 10.62 -0.93 6.50
C VAL A 195 11.24 -0.76 5.11
N MET A 196 10.50 -0.19 4.16
CA MET A 196 10.99 0.03 2.80
C MET A 196 12.10 1.09 2.72
N LEU A 197 12.10 2.09 3.60
CA LEU A 197 13.23 3.01 3.77
C LEU A 197 14.50 2.24 4.14
N LEU A 198 14.41 1.36 5.15
CA LEU A 198 15.55 0.58 5.61
C LEU A 198 15.97 -0.48 4.59
N TRP A 199 15.02 -1.11 3.90
CA TRP A 199 15.32 -2.03 2.81
C TRP A 199 16.05 -1.35 1.67
N SER A 200 15.57 -0.18 1.22
CA SER A 200 16.21 0.60 0.15
C SER A 200 17.60 1.08 0.54
N ALA A 201 17.81 1.45 1.81
CA ALA A 201 19.10 1.86 2.34
C ALA A 201 20.05 0.69 2.63
N SER A 202 19.53 -0.54 2.72
CA SER A 202 20.29 -1.75 3.06
C SER A 202 21.01 -2.36 1.84
N ARG A 203 21.81 -3.41 2.06
CA ARG A 203 22.48 -4.16 1.00
C ARG A 203 21.51 -4.84 0.03
N PHE A 204 20.28 -5.07 0.50
CA PHE A 204 19.22 -5.72 -0.25
C PHE A 204 18.65 -4.77 -1.32
N GLY A 205 18.34 -3.53 -0.96
CA GLY A 205 17.77 -2.56 -1.91
C GLY A 205 18.80 -1.74 -2.67
N SER A 206 19.97 -1.45 -2.09
CA SER A 206 20.98 -0.56 -2.72
C SER A 206 22.05 -1.31 -3.51
N GLY A 207 22.14 -2.63 -3.40
CA GLY A 207 23.23 -3.43 -3.97
C GLY A 207 24.61 -3.15 -3.37
N ARG A 208 24.71 -2.27 -2.35
CA ARG A 208 25.98 -1.92 -1.69
C ARG A 208 26.25 -2.91 -0.55
N PRO A 209 27.43 -3.56 -0.51
CA PRO A 209 27.74 -4.54 0.54
C PRO A 209 27.78 -3.91 1.94
N ASP A 210 28.26 -2.66 2.05
CA ASP A 210 28.38 -1.91 3.31
C ASP A 210 27.23 -0.92 3.49
N ALA A 211 26.02 -1.46 3.62
CA ALA A 211 24.85 -0.63 3.84
C ALA A 211 24.69 -0.26 5.31
N PRO A 212 24.66 1.05 5.65
CA PRO A 212 24.71 1.49 7.04
C PRO A 212 23.38 1.27 7.76
N ALA A 213 23.45 0.98 9.06
CA ALA A 213 22.32 1.20 9.96
C ALA A 213 21.93 2.70 9.91
N LEU A 214 20.64 2.99 10.05
CA LEU A 214 20.14 4.36 10.09
C LEU A 214 19.91 4.79 11.54
N VAL A 215 20.34 6.00 11.88
CA VAL A 215 20.05 6.61 13.19
C VAL A 215 18.54 6.89 13.27
N ILE A 216 17.92 6.66 14.43
CA ILE A 216 16.45 6.85 14.57
C ILE A 216 16.02 8.28 14.22
N ASP A 217 16.83 9.28 14.57
CA ASP A 217 16.54 10.68 14.23
C ASP A 217 16.62 10.95 12.72
N GLU A 218 17.47 10.22 12.00
CA GLU A 218 17.54 10.28 10.54
C GLU A 218 16.29 9.64 9.90
N ILE A 219 15.82 8.50 10.43
CA ILE A 219 14.55 7.90 10.01
C ILE A 219 13.41 8.90 10.20
N ASN A 220 13.37 9.55 11.37
CA ASN A 220 12.36 10.55 11.66
C ASN A 220 12.41 11.73 10.68
N SER A 221 13.60 12.25 10.39
CA SER A 221 13.79 13.33 9.42
C SER A 221 13.30 12.93 8.02
N ARG A 222 13.69 11.74 7.54
CA ARG A 222 13.31 11.24 6.20
C ARG A 222 11.83 10.88 6.08
N MET A 223 11.19 10.46 7.17
CA MET A 223 9.79 10.03 7.19
C MET A 223 8.82 11.14 7.58
N TRP A 224 9.31 12.31 8.02
CA TRP A 224 8.47 13.44 8.38
C TRP A 224 7.53 13.85 7.24
N ASP A 225 8.10 14.07 6.05
CA ASP A 225 7.33 14.49 4.87
C ASP A 225 6.38 13.39 4.39
N ALA A 226 6.80 12.12 4.48
CA ALA A 226 6.04 10.97 3.97
C ALA A 226 4.91 10.50 4.90
N LEU A 227 5.09 10.63 6.21
CA LEU A 227 4.15 10.08 7.22
C LEU A 227 3.42 11.16 8.02
N ARG A 228 3.95 12.40 8.05
CA ARG A 228 3.45 13.50 8.90
C ARG A 228 3.26 13.07 10.36
N LEU A 229 4.14 12.20 10.84
CA LEU A 229 4.14 11.68 12.20
C LEU A 229 5.12 12.43 13.10
N GLY A 230 4.71 12.67 14.35
CA GLY A 230 5.62 13.18 15.37
C GLY A 230 6.76 12.21 15.70
N HIS A 231 7.87 12.75 16.21
CA HIS A 231 9.08 11.99 16.58
C HIS A 231 8.79 10.78 17.47
N LEU A 232 7.91 10.96 18.48
CA LEU A 232 7.51 9.87 19.38
C LEU A 232 6.82 8.71 18.66
N ALA A 233 5.96 9.02 17.68
CA ALA A 233 5.27 7.99 16.91
C ALA A 233 6.25 7.19 16.04
N ILE A 234 7.20 7.86 15.36
CA ILE A 234 8.24 7.15 14.60
C ILE A 234 9.09 6.26 15.52
N LYS A 235 9.51 6.78 16.68
CA LYS A 235 10.31 6.01 17.66
C LYS A 235 9.58 4.76 18.15
N GLU A 236 8.27 4.86 18.41
CA GLU A 236 7.43 3.71 18.79
C GLU A 236 7.37 2.68 17.66
N ARG A 237 7.16 3.12 16.41
CA ARG A 237 7.05 2.24 15.24
C ARG A 237 8.36 1.49 15.01
N VAL A 238 9.50 2.19 15.12
CA VAL A 238 10.84 1.57 15.06
C VAL A 238 11.03 0.56 16.20
N SER A 239 10.61 0.89 17.42
CA SER A 239 10.71 -0.03 18.56
C SER A 239 9.88 -1.31 18.35
N ASN A 240 8.68 -1.17 17.79
CA ASN A 240 7.84 -2.30 17.41
C ASN A 240 8.49 -3.15 16.31
N LEU A 241 9.09 -2.53 15.29
CA LEU A 241 9.81 -3.24 14.22
C LEU A 241 11.06 -3.99 14.72
N ILE A 242 11.74 -3.48 15.76
CA ILE A 242 12.79 -4.24 16.46
C ILE A 242 12.18 -5.45 17.18
N ARG A 243 11.10 -5.23 17.96
CA ARG A 243 10.40 -6.28 18.71
C ARG A 243 9.94 -7.41 17.79
N TRP A 244 9.42 -7.08 16.62
CA TRP A 244 8.88 -8.02 15.65
C TRP A 244 9.93 -8.66 14.72
N GLY A 245 11.21 -8.30 14.85
CA GLY A 245 12.31 -8.97 14.13
C GLY A 245 12.66 -8.37 12.76
N PHE A 246 12.03 -7.26 12.37
CA PHE A 246 12.41 -6.55 11.14
C PHE A 246 13.73 -5.83 11.29
N PHE A 247 13.97 -5.21 12.45
CA PHE A 247 15.17 -4.42 12.72
C PHE A 247 16.03 -5.02 13.83
N ALA A 248 17.34 -4.84 13.69
CA ALA A 248 18.33 -5.06 14.75
C ALA A 248 18.81 -3.70 15.27
N GLU A 249 18.83 -3.55 16.60
CA GLU A 249 19.38 -2.36 17.24
C GLU A 249 20.90 -2.32 17.10
N GLN A 250 21.43 -1.13 16.79
CA GLN A 250 22.84 -0.84 16.68
C GLN A 250 23.15 0.52 17.32
N THR A 251 24.43 0.85 17.42
CA THR A 251 24.88 2.17 17.88
C THR A 251 25.87 2.75 16.88
N ILE A 252 25.59 3.95 16.36
CA ILE A 252 26.49 4.71 15.49
C ILE A 252 26.86 6.00 16.21
N LYS A 253 28.16 6.20 16.49
CA LYS A 253 28.67 7.42 17.15
C LYS A 253 27.88 7.81 18.42
N LYS A 254 27.51 6.83 19.26
CA LYS A 254 26.69 6.97 20.48
C LYS A 254 25.19 7.27 20.25
N HIS A 255 24.71 7.30 19.02
CA HIS A 255 23.28 7.41 18.70
C HIS A 255 22.65 6.03 18.48
N LYS A 256 21.41 5.87 18.94
CA LYS A 256 20.62 4.66 18.69
C LYS A 256 20.30 4.57 17.19
N ALA A 257 20.70 3.47 16.59
CA ALA A 257 20.53 3.17 15.18
C ALA A 257 19.85 1.81 15.00
N VAL A 258 19.34 1.57 13.80
CA VAL A 258 18.73 0.30 13.42
C VAL A 258 19.16 -0.12 12.03
N ALA A 259 19.36 -1.42 11.85
CA ALA A 259 19.57 -2.04 10.55
C ALA A 259 18.47 -3.04 10.26
N LEU A 260 18.16 -3.24 8.97
CA LEU A 260 17.29 -4.33 8.55
C LEU A 260 17.95 -5.66 8.87
N THR A 261 17.20 -6.59 9.46
CA THR A 261 17.71 -7.94 9.73
C THR A 261 17.91 -8.71 8.42
N PRO A 262 18.85 -9.66 8.35
CA PRO A 262 19.02 -10.48 7.15
C PRO A 262 17.76 -11.25 6.77
N VAL A 263 17.02 -11.73 7.78
CA VAL A 263 15.74 -12.43 7.62
C VAL A 263 14.72 -11.54 6.90
N ALA A 264 14.50 -10.34 7.41
CA ALA A 264 13.54 -9.42 6.80
C ALA A 264 14.01 -8.95 5.41
N GLY A 265 15.30 -8.65 5.26
CA GLY A 265 15.87 -8.23 3.98
C GLY A 265 15.71 -9.27 2.87
N SER A 266 16.03 -10.53 3.14
CA SER A 266 15.86 -11.60 2.16
C SER A 266 14.38 -11.82 1.82
N ALA A 267 13.51 -11.91 2.83
CA ALA A 267 12.09 -12.17 2.62
C ALA A 267 11.39 -11.04 1.82
N ILE A 268 11.74 -9.78 2.10
CA ILE A 268 11.20 -8.63 1.34
C ILE A 268 11.69 -8.66 -0.10
N SER A 269 12.98 -8.95 -0.34
CA SER A 269 13.55 -8.99 -1.69
C SER A 269 12.91 -10.08 -2.54
N GLU A 270 12.72 -11.27 -1.97
CA GLU A 270 12.02 -12.39 -2.61
C GLU A 270 10.57 -11.99 -2.96
N SER A 271 9.83 -11.45 -1.99
CA SER A 271 8.45 -10.98 -2.17
C SER A 271 8.30 -9.94 -3.28
N LEU A 272 9.22 -8.97 -3.36
CA LEU A 272 9.23 -7.96 -4.42
C LEU A 272 9.56 -8.56 -5.79
N SER A 273 10.53 -9.48 -5.85
CA SER A 273 10.88 -10.19 -7.08
C SER A 273 9.70 -11.01 -7.61
N GLU A 274 9.01 -11.74 -6.74
CA GLU A 274 7.80 -12.50 -7.09
C GLU A 274 6.60 -11.62 -7.44
N THR A 275 6.60 -10.34 -7.06
CA THR A 275 5.55 -9.38 -7.41
C THR A 275 5.77 -8.82 -8.83
N LYS A 276 7.00 -8.81 -9.36
CA LYS A 276 7.28 -8.28 -10.71
C LYS A 276 6.41 -8.89 -11.82
N PRO A 277 6.21 -10.22 -11.90
CA PRO A 277 5.31 -10.81 -12.91
C PRO A 277 3.87 -10.32 -12.78
N ILE A 278 3.40 -10.07 -11.56
CA ILE A 278 2.05 -9.56 -11.28
C ILE A 278 1.93 -8.09 -11.71
N LEU A 279 2.98 -7.30 -11.46
CA LEU A 279 3.06 -5.91 -11.92
C LEU A 279 3.09 -5.82 -13.46
N HIS A 280 3.80 -6.74 -14.10
CA HIS A 280 3.82 -6.85 -15.56
C HIS A 280 2.47 -7.27 -16.12
N ASP A 281 1.77 -8.22 -15.48
CA ASP A 281 0.40 -8.60 -15.87
C ASP A 281 -0.58 -7.42 -15.73
N LEU A 282 -0.47 -6.61 -14.68
CA LEU A 282 -1.23 -5.37 -14.55
C LEU A 282 -0.94 -4.44 -15.74
N TYR A 283 0.34 -4.21 -16.03
CA TYR A 283 0.74 -3.38 -17.17
C TYR A 283 0.16 -3.92 -18.48
N ALA A 284 0.25 -5.22 -18.75
CA ALA A 284 -0.29 -5.83 -19.97
C ALA A 284 -1.82 -5.74 -20.09
N LYS A 285 -2.54 -5.68 -18.95
CA LYS A 285 -4.01 -5.51 -18.93
C LYS A 285 -4.44 -4.07 -19.16
N LEU A 286 -3.63 -3.10 -18.76
CA LEU A 286 -3.95 -1.67 -18.83
C LEU A 286 -3.34 -0.97 -20.03
N ALA A 287 -2.21 -1.48 -20.54
CA ALA A 287 -1.58 -0.96 -21.74
C ALA A 287 -2.56 -1.08 -22.93
N PRO A 288 -2.71 0.00 -23.73
CA PRO A 288 -3.54 -0.07 -24.92
C PRO A 288 -2.99 -1.21 -25.80
N ARG A 289 -3.83 -2.22 -26.07
CA ARG A 289 -3.51 -3.21 -27.10
C ARG A 289 -3.38 -2.41 -28.39
N GLU A 290 -2.17 -2.33 -28.95
CA GLU A 290 -2.02 -1.88 -30.33
C GLU A 290 -3.03 -2.68 -31.16
N ALA A 291 -3.98 -1.97 -31.77
CA ALA A 291 -4.90 -2.60 -32.70
C ALA A 291 -4.03 -3.25 -33.76
N ALA A 292 -3.99 -4.58 -33.78
CA ALA A 292 -3.30 -5.34 -34.80
C ALA A 292 -3.82 -4.83 -36.16
N ALA A 293 -2.97 -4.10 -36.87
CA ALA A 293 -3.20 -3.66 -38.22
C ALA A 293 -3.04 -4.83 -39.19
#